data_AF-A0A1H7N3N0-F1
#
_entry.id   AF-A0A1H7N3N0-F1
#
_cell.length_a   1.000
_cell.length_b   1.000
_cell.length_c   1.000
_cell.angle_alpha   90.00
_cell.angle_beta   90.00
_cell.angle_gamma   90.00
#
_symmetry.space_group_name_H-M   'P 1'
#
loop_
_entity.id
_entity.type
_entity.pdbx_description
1 polymer ?
#
loop_
_entity_poly.entity_id
_entity_poly.type
_entity_poly.pdbx_seq_one_letter_code
_entity_poly.pdbx_strand_id
1 'polypeptide(L)'
;MHEFSLTKDIEEMDEGELRSTLDEFMEKHAENVQAFDDLEDEVAEYSEKVEALEGDLETAQTYFAEKASDYTHLDTEVIVERFSLAETIELAGEAEDAEAEFSVEDEGDEDDEDEAESKFSERPEKGRVPSDGDKTAFSKQAEDDVARLLGL
;
A
#
# COMPACT_ATOMS: atom_id res chain seq x y z
N MET A 1 -26.00 30.68 0.88
CA MET A 1 -25.73 31.91 1.66
C MET A 1 -26.48 33.06 0.99
N HIS A 2 -27.40 33.67 1.72
CA HIS A 2 -28.23 34.78 1.26
C HIS A 2 -27.46 36.09 1.36
N GLU A 3 -27.38 36.81 0.25
CA GLU A 3 -26.83 38.15 0.19
C GLU A 3 -27.97 39.17 0.34
N PHE A 4 -27.73 40.22 1.12
CA PHE A 4 -28.71 41.27 1.36
C PHE A 4 -28.30 42.54 0.60
N SER A 5 -29.23 43.08 -0.19
CA SER A 5 -29.04 44.34 -0.90
C SER A 5 -30.26 45.23 -0.71
N LEU A 6 -30.00 46.53 -0.51
CA LEU A 6 -31.06 47.53 -0.43
C LEU A 6 -31.46 47.94 -1.84
N THR A 7 -32.77 48.00 -2.09
CA THR A 7 -33.33 48.45 -3.37
C THR A 7 -33.35 49.97 -3.53
N LYS A 8 -33.22 50.73 -2.43
CA LYS A 8 -33.14 52.19 -2.36
C LYS A 8 -32.23 52.62 -1.21
N ASP A 9 -31.75 53.85 -1.24
CA ASP A 9 -31.04 54.44 -0.10
C ASP A 9 -31.99 54.57 1.11
N ILE A 10 -31.43 54.39 2.31
CA ILE A 10 -32.17 54.40 3.58
C ILE A 10 -32.91 55.73 3.78
N GLU A 11 -32.36 56.84 3.28
CA GLU A 11 -32.96 58.18 3.37
C GLU A 11 -34.20 58.36 2.46
N GLU A 12 -34.36 57.51 1.46
CA GLU A 12 -35.48 57.53 0.51
C GLU A 12 -36.59 56.54 0.87
N MET A 13 -36.37 55.71 1.91
CA MET A 13 -37.32 54.71 2.37
C MET A 13 -38.29 55.29 3.40
N ASP A 14 -39.58 54.94 3.27
CA ASP A 14 -40.56 55.26 4.31
C ASP A 14 -40.48 54.30 5.52
N GLU A 15 -41.17 54.63 6.63
CA GLU A 15 -41.13 53.82 7.85
C GLU A 15 -41.64 52.38 7.64
N GLY A 16 -42.56 52.18 6.70
CA GLY A 16 -43.09 50.86 6.36
C GLY A 16 -42.08 50.05 5.56
N GLU A 17 -41.44 50.66 4.56
CA GLU A 17 -40.36 50.09 3.77
C GLU A 17 -39.19 49.69 4.68
N LEU A 18 -38.74 50.58 5.58
CA LEU A 18 -37.65 50.29 6.53
C LEU A 18 -37.95 49.10 7.44
N ARG A 19 -39.18 48.98 7.95
CA ARG A 19 -39.59 47.84 8.77
C ARG A 19 -39.59 46.54 7.97
N SER A 20 -40.18 46.55 6.77
CA SER A 20 -40.22 45.36 5.92
C SER A 20 -38.82 44.90 5.53
N THR A 21 -37.93 45.84 5.21
CA THR A 21 -36.53 45.57 4.86
C THR A 21 -35.75 45.01 6.05
N LEU A 22 -36.02 45.51 7.27
CA LEU A 22 -35.44 44.93 8.49
C LEU A 22 -35.97 43.52 8.77
N ASP A 23 -37.27 43.28 8.60
CA ASP A 23 -37.86 41.96 8.80
C ASP A 23 -37.26 40.94 7.81
N GLU A 24 -37.14 41.30 6.53
CA GLU A 24 -36.49 40.48 5.50
C GLU A 24 -35.01 40.22 5.81
N PHE A 25 -34.28 41.23 6.32
CA PHE A 25 -32.90 41.05 6.74
C PHE A 25 -32.78 40.05 7.88
N MET A 26 -33.64 40.16 8.90
CA MET A 26 -33.62 39.28 10.06
C MET A 26 -33.97 37.84 9.70
N GLU A 27 -34.93 37.64 8.79
CA GLU A 27 -35.28 36.32 8.24
C GLU A 27 -34.08 35.69 7.51
N LYS A 28 -33.49 36.40 6.54
CA LYS A 28 -32.31 35.91 5.80
C LYS A 28 -31.10 35.68 6.70
N HIS A 29 -30.93 36.51 7.73
CA HIS A 29 -29.88 36.31 8.72
C HIS A 29 -30.10 35.02 9.51
N ALA A 30 -31.33 34.76 9.97
CA ALA A 30 -31.64 33.52 10.67
C ALA A 30 -31.41 32.28 9.79
N GLU A 31 -31.82 32.34 8.52
CA GLU A 31 -31.54 31.27 7.54
C GLU A 31 -30.04 31.07 7.31
N ASN A 32 -29.26 32.15 7.22
CA ASN A 32 -27.82 32.07 7.06
C ASN A 32 -27.12 31.49 8.29
N VAL A 33 -27.56 31.85 9.50
CA VAL A 33 -27.03 31.26 10.74
C VAL A 33 -27.31 29.77 10.75
N GLN A 34 -28.55 29.37 10.49
CA GLN A 34 -28.90 27.95 10.44
C GLN A 34 -28.08 27.19 9.38
N ALA A 35 -27.97 27.72 8.17
CA ALA A 35 -27.18 27.10 7.11
C ALA A 35 -25.67 27.06 7.44
N PHE A 36 -25.17 27.98 8.27
CA PHE A 36 -23.80 27.93 8.75
C PHE A 36 -23.61 26.87 9.83
N ASP A 37 -24.55 26.76 10.77
CA ASP A 37 -24.55 25.73 11.81
C ASP A 37 -24.60 24.33 11.16
N ASP A 38 -25.49 24.13 10.19
CA ASP A 38 -25.58 22.87 9.42
C ASP A 38 -24.26 22.55 8.69
N LEU A 39 -23.59 23.57 8.13
CA LEU A 39 -22.30 23.40 7.45
C LEU A 39 -21.18 23.06 8.45
N GLU A 40 -21.19 23.65 9.64
CA GLU A 40 -20.22 23.35 10.70
C GLU A 40 -20.34 21.90 11.15
N ASP A 41 -21.57 21.39 11.31
CA ASP A 41 -21.85 19.99 11.61
C ASP A 41 -21.37 19.06 10.48
N GLU A 42 -21.64 19.39 9.22
CA GLU A 42 -21.15 18.62 8.07
C GLU A 42 -19.62 18.59 8.00
N VAL A 43 -18.96 19.73 8.24
CA VAL A 43 -17.49 19.83 8.25
C VAL A 43 -16.89 18.97 9.36
N ALA A 44 -17.49 18.98 10.55
CA ALA A 44 -17.07 18.12 11.65
C ALA A 44 -17.19 16.64 11.28
N GLU A 45 -18.33 16.22 10.70
CA GLU A 45 -18.53 14.84 10.25
C GLU A 45 -17.51 14.42 9.18
N TYR A 46 -17.25 15.28 8.20
CA TYR A 46 -16.24 14.98 7.18
C TYR A 46 -14.83 14.94 7.76
N SER A 47 -14.50 15.80 8.72
CA SER A 47 -13.20 15.78 9.40
C SER A 47 -12.99 14.45 10.13
N GLU A 48 -13.98 13.98 10.90
CA GLU A 48 -13.92 12.69 11.58
C GLU A 48 -13.78 11.52 10.60
N LYS A 49 -14.51 11.56 9.46
CA LYS A 49 -14.38 10.54 8.41
C LYS A 49 -13.01 10.54 7.75
N VAL A 50 -12.43 11.71 7.51
CA VAL A 50 -11.08 11.82 6.94
C VAL A 50 -10.05 11.23 7.90
N GLU A 51 -10.10 11.58 9.18
CA GLU A 51 -9.19 11.02 10.19
C GLU A 51 -9.32 9.49 10.28
N ALA A 52 -10.55 8.96 10.23
CA ALA A 52 -10.78 7.52 10.23
C ALA A 52 -10.19 6.85 8.98
N LEU A 53 -10.42 7.41 7.79
CA LEU A 53 -9.89 6.89 6.53
C LEU A 53 -8.37 6.98 6.45
N GLU A 54 -7.77 8.02 6.99
CA GLU A 54 -6.31 8.15 7.10
C GLU A 54 -5.72 7.06 8.00
N GLY A 55 -6.37 6.76 9.13
CA GLY A 55 -5.97 5.65 10.00
C GLY A 55 -6.13 4.28 9.35
N ASP A 56 -7.22 4.06 8.60
CA ASP A 56 -7.43 2.84 7.83
C ASP A 56 -6.36 2.69 6.72
N LEU A 57 -5.98 3.79 6.07
CA LEU A 57 -4.95 3.81 5.04
C LEU A 57 -3.58 3.46 5.63
N GLU A 58 -3.19 4.06 6.77
CA GLU A 58 -1.93 3.74 7.45
C GLU A 58 -1.86 2.25 7.85
N THR A 59 -2.97 1.73 8.38
CA THR A 59 -3.09 0.32 8.75
C THR A 59 -2.95 -0.59 7.53
N ALA A 60 -3.65 -0.28 6.44
CA ALA A 60 -3.60 -1.05 5.20
C ALA A 60 -2.20 -1.00 4.57
N GLN A 61 -1.58 0.19 4.53
CA GLN A 61 -0.26 0.38 3.95
C GLN A 61 0.80 -0.41 4.72
N THR A 62 0.75 -0.38 6.05
CA THR A 62 1.63 -1.20 6.90
C THR A 62 1.42 -2.69 6.64
N TYR A 63 0.17 -3.15 6.64
CA TYR A 63 -0.16 -4.56 6.39
C TYR A 63 0.37 -5.09 5.05
N PHE A 64 0.15 -4.34 3.97
CA PHE A 64 0.64 -4.76 2.65
C PHE A 64 2.15 -4.62 2.54
N ALA A 65 2.77 -3.63 3.19
CA ALA A 65 4.22 -3.48 3.20
C ALA A 65 4.91 -4.61 3.97
N GLU A 66 4.32 -5.13 5.05
CA GLU A 66 4.81 -6.32 5.75
C GLU A 66 4.81 -7.54 4.82
N LYS A 67 3.69 -7.81 4.15
CA LYS A 67 3.61 -8.90 3.16
C LYS A 67 4.60 -8.73 2.01
N ALA A 68 4.71 -7.54 1.47
CA ALA A 68 5.64 -7.25 0.38
C ALA A 68 7.11 -7.33 0.84
N SER A 69 7.41 -7.00 2.10
CA SER A 69 8.73 -7.12 2.71
C SER A 69 9.21 -8.57 2.72
N ASP A 70 8.33 -9.51 3.07
CA ASP A 70 8.70 -10.94 3.11
C ASP A 70 9.14 -11.47 1.74
N TYR A 71 8.54 -10.97 0.66
CA TYR A 71 8.92 -11.32 -0.72
C TYR A 71 10.12 -10.53 -1.24
N THR A 72 10.12 -9.20 -1.07
CA THR A 72 11.15 -8.32 -1.65
C THR A 72 12.41 -8.22 -0.80
N HIS A 73 12.36 -8.66 0.45
CA HIS A 73 13.42 -8.54 1.45
C HIS A 73 13.86 -7.08 1.70
N LEU A 74 12.96 -6.13 1.45
CA LEU A 74 13.13 -4.72 1.77
C LEU A 74 12.45 -4.41 3.10
N ASP A 75 13.04 -3.53 3.89
CA ASP A 75 12.43 -3.09 5.15
C ASP A 75 11.03 -2.48 4.88
N THR A 76 10.06 -2.84 5.72
CA THR A 76 8.67 -2.36 5.64
C THR A 76 8.60 -0.83 5.57
N GLU A 77 9.42 -0.13 6.36
CA GLU A 77 9.48 1.34 6.36
C GLU A 77 9.90 1.91 4.99
N VAL A 78 10.86 1.24 4.32
CA VAL A 78 11.31 1.64 2.97
C VAL A 78 10.20 1.40 1.95
N ILE A 79 9.42 0.33 2.11
CA ILE A 79 8.30 0.03 1.22
C ILE A 79 7.19 1.09 1.38
N VAL A 80 6.79 1.38 2.62
CA VAL A 80 5.78 2.41 2.94
C VAL A 80 6.19 3.79 2.43
N GLU A 81 7.46 4.17 2.56
CA GLU A 81 7.94 5.50 2.15
C GLU A 81 8.11 5.66 0.62
N ARG A 82 8.40 4.56 -0.10
CA ARG A 82 8.81 4.63 -1.51
C ARG A 82 7.78 4.15 -2.50
N PHE A 83 6.83 3.33 -2.06
CA PHE A 83 5.80 2.76 -2.92
C PHE A 83 4.43 3.29 -2.52
N SER A 84 3.59 3.48 -3.54
CA SER A 84 2.17 3.74 -3.31
C SER A 84 1.47 2.50 -2.75
N LEU A 85 0.33 2.69 -2.09
CA LEU A 85 -0.48 1.59 -1.59
C LEU A 85 -0.85 0.59 -2.71
N ALA A 86 -1.16 1.09 -3.91
CA ALA A 86 -1.50 0.23 -5.04
C ALA A 86 -0.34 -0.67 -5.49
N GLU A 87 0.88 -0.11 -5.58
CA GLU A 87 2.10 -0.88 -5.89
C GLU A 87 2.43 -1.87 -4.79
N THR A 88 2.20 -1.49 -3.53
CA THR A 88 2.43 -2.36 -2.37
C THR A 88 1.44 -3.54 -2.35
N ILE A 89 0.18 -3.30 -2.73
CA ILE A 89 -0.84 -4.35 -2.89
C ILE A 89 -0.44 -5.32 -4.01
N GLU A 90 0.05 -4.82 -5.14
CA GLU A 90 0.52 -5.65 -6.25
C GLU A 90 1.69 -6.55 -5.81
N LEU A 91 2.70 -5.98 -5.15
CA LEU A 91 3.84 -6.73 -4.61
C LEU A 91 3.42 -7.77 -3.56
N ALA A 92 2.46 -7.43 -2.68
CA ALA A 92 1.92 -8.37 -1.71
C ALA A 92 1.11 -9.50 -2.37
N GLY A 93 0.45 -9.22 -3.50
CA GLY A 93 -0.23 -10.24 -4.31
C GLY A 93 0.75 -11.20 -4.97
N GLU A 94 1.82 -10.68 -5.55
CA GLU A 94 2.91 -11.51 -6.12
C GLU A 94 3.58 -12.39 -5.05
N ALA A 95 3.74 -11.87 -3.82
CA ALA A 95 4.24 -12.63 -2.68
C ALA A 95 3.34 -13.83 -2.34
N GLU A 96 2.03 -13.59 -2.28
CA GLU A 96 1.02 -14.61 -1.95
C GLU A 96 0.93 -15.69 -3.03
N ASP A 97 1.01 -15.30 -4.31
CA ASP A 97 1.06 -16.23 -5.43
C ASP A 97 2.35 -17.09 -5.41
N ALA A 98 3.50 -16.51 -5.07
CA ALA A 98 4.77 -17.24 -4.94
C ALA A 98 4.77 -18.23 -3.77
N GLU A 99 4.17 -17.88 -2.63
CA GLU A 99 3.98 -18.82 -1.51
C GLU A 99 3.03 -19.97 -1.88
N ALA A 100 1.96 -19.67 -2.61
CA ALA A 100 1.02 -20.68 -3.09
C ALA A 100 1.67 -21.66 -4.07
N GLU A 101 2.52 -21.19 -4.98
CA GLU A 101 3.29 -22.06 -5.89
C GLU A 101 4.28 -22.96 -5.13
N PHE A 102 4.94 -22.44 -4.08
CA PHE A 102 5.86 -23.24 -3.26
C PHE A 102 5.12 -24.29 -2.40
N SER A 103 3.87 -24.04 -2.01
CA SER A 103 3.04 -24.97 -1.24
C SER A 103 2.42 -26.12 -2.06
N VAL A 104 2.39 -26.02 -3.39
CA VAL A 104 1.75 -27.04 -4.26
C VAL A 104 2.68 -28.22 -4.58
N GLU A 105 3.99 -28.11 -4.34
CA GLU A 105 4.94 -29.22 -4.59
C GLU A 105 5.15 -30.19 -3.40
N ASP A 106 4.53 -29.95 -2.22
CA ASP A 106 4.69 -30.78 -1.01
C ASP A 106 3.39 -31.48 -0.54
N GLU A 107 2.46 -31.77 -1.46
CA GLU A 107 1.33 -32.69 -1.20
C GLU A 107 1.22 -33.80 -2.26
N GLY A 108 2.36 -34.19 -2.84
CA GLY A 108 2.46 -35.38 -3.66
C GLY A 108 3.08 -36.52 -2.88
N ASP A 109 2.24 -37.36 -2.25
CA ASP A 109 2.39 -38.83 -2.09
C ASP A 109 2.04 -39.32 -0.67
N GLU A 110 0.79 -39.78 -0.45
CA GLU A 110 0.53 -40.99 0.36
C GLU A 110 -0.70 -41.77 -0.20
N ASP A 111 -0.44 -43.03 -0.58
CA ASP A 111 -1.32 -44.20 -0.79
C ASP A 111 -2.21 -44.28 -2.06
N ASP A 112 -1.83 -45.10 -3.05
CA ASP A 112 -1.97 -46.57 -2.97
C ASP A 112 -1.52 -47.31 -4.26
N GLU A 113 -0.77 -48.39 -4.04
CA GLU A 113 -0.64 -49.66 -4.80
C GLU A 113 -0.09 -49.70 -6.26
N ASP A 114 1.09 -50.34 -6.33
CA ASP A 114 1.49 -51.44 -7.21
C ASP A 114 2.51 -51.24 -8.36
N GLU A 115 3.53 -52.09 -8.24
CA GLU A 115 4.35 -52.72 -9.28
C GLU A 115 5.31 -51.88 -10.16
N ALA A 116 6.59 -52.11 -9.86
CA ALA A 116 7.66 -52.49 -10.80
C ALA A 116 8.76 -51.45 -11.13
N GLU A 117 9.98 -51.97 -11.02
CA GLU A 117 11.27 -51.47 -11.54
C GLU A 117 12.01 -50.38 -10.74
N SER A 118 12.66 -50.82 -9.67
CA SER A 118 13.84 -50.17 -9.10
C SER A 118 14.94 -49.97 -10.17
N LYS A 119 15.03 -48.76 -10.74
CA LYS A 119 16.14 -48.29 -11.61
C LYS A 119 17.17 -47.44 -10.87
N PHE A 120 17.33 -47.62 -9.55
CA PHE A 120 18.30 -46.85 -8.75
C PHE A 120 19.43 -47.68 -8.12
N SER A 121 19.56 -48.95 -8.49
CA SER A 121 20.71 -49.77 -8.11
C SER A 121 21.88 -49.55 -9.09
N GLU A 122 22.57 -48.42 -8.94
CA GLU A 122 24.01 -48.20 -9.21
C GLU A 122 24.33 -46.69 -9.21
N ARG A 123 24.41 -46.08 -8.02
CA ARG A 123 25.14 -44.81 -7.87
C ARG A 123 26.59 -45.17 -7.55
N PRO A 124 27.58 -44.90 -8.43
CA PRO A 124 28.97 -45.05 -8.04
C PRO A 124 29.24 -44.16 -6.84
N GLU A 125 29.86 -44.72 -5.80
CA GLU A 125 30.29 -44.01 -4.60
C GLU A 125 30.93 -42.68 -5.01
N LYS A 126 30.34 -41.55 -4.58
CA LYS A 126 30.97 -40.25 -4.76
C LYS A 126 32.29 -40.27 -4.02
N GLY A 127 33.37 -40.30 -4.81
CA GLY A 127 34.73 -40.40 -4.36
C GLY A 127 35.08 -39.34 -3.32
N ARG A 128 35.81 -39.82 -2.31
CA ARG A 128 36.96 -39.17 -1.64
C ARG A 128 36.92 -37.64 -1.62
N VAL A 129 36.66 -37.10 -0.43
CA VAL A 129 37.04 -35.72 -0.08
C VAL A 129 38.54 -35.55 -0.38
N PRO A 130 38.95 -34.66 -1.30
CA PRO A 130 40.35 -34.33 -1.46
C PRO A 130 40.76 -33.45 -0.29
N SER A 131 41.58 -34.04 0.58
CA SER A 131 42.50 -33.34 1.46
C SER A 131 43.29 -32.30 0.67
N ASP A 132 43.44 -31.11 1.26
CA ASP A 132 44.42 -30.05 1.00
C ASP A 132 45.26 -30.12 -0.29
N GLY A 133 45.10 -29.11 -1.15
CA GLY A 133 46.23 -28.58 -1.91
C GLY A 133 46.13 -28.50 -3.44
N ASP A 134 45.04 -28.91 -4.08
CA ASP A 134 44.95 -28.88 -5.54
C ASP A 134 43.95 -27.84 -6.06
N LYS A 135 44.47 -26.67 -6.46
CA LYS A 135 43.71 -25.67 -7.22
C LYS A 135 43.30 -26.28 -8.57
N THR A 136 42.03 -26.70 -8.67
CA THR A 136 41.45 -27.27 -9.90
C THR A 136 41.54 -26.27 -11.05
N ALA A 137 41.59 -26.77 -12.29
CA ALA A 137 41.70 -25.92 -13.50
C ALA A 137 40.64 -24.80 -13.56
N PHE A 138 39.46 -25.06 -12.98
CA PHE A 138 38.39 -24.07 -12.82
C PHE A 138 38.79 -22.90 -11.90
N SER A 139 39.42 -23.18 -10.76
CA SER A 139 39.84 -22.12 -9.82
C SER A 139 40.89 -21.17 -10.43
N LYS A 140 41.80 -21.70 -11.26
CA LYS A 140 42.77 -20.87 -11.99
C LYS A 140 42.10 -20.02 -13.06
N GLN A 141 41.12 -20.59 -13.77
CA GLN A 141 40.39 -19.86 -14.79
C GLN A 141 39.52 -18.74 -14.20
N ALA A 142 38.92 -18.98 -13.02
CA ALA A 142 38.19 -17.96 -12.28
C ALA A 142 39.12 -16.84 -11.76
N GLU A 143 40.33 -17.17 -11.29
CA GLU A 143 41.33 -16.16 -10.90
C GLU A 143 41.78 -15.29 -12.09
N ASP A 144 42.02 -15.89 -13.27
CA ASP A 144 42.40 -15.16 -14.49
C ASP A 144 41.28 -14.24 -15.00
N ASP A 145 40.02 -14.69 -14.98
CA ASP A 145 38.89 -13.87 -15.43
C ASP A 145 38.65 -12.67 -14.50
N VAL A 146 38.84 -12.86 -13.19
CA VAL A 146 38.76 -11.76 -12.21
C VAL A 146 39.93 -10.79 -12.37
N ALA A 147 41.15 -11.28 -12.57
CA ALA A 147 42.31 -10.41 -12.82
C ALA A 147 42.12 -9.56 -14.08
N ARG A 148 41.57 -10.16 -15.14
CA ARG A 148 41.27 -9.48 -16.40
C ARG A 148 40.18 -8.41 -16.26
N LEU A 149 39.17 -8.64 -15.42
CA LEU A 149 38.12 -7.67 -15.10
C LEU A 149 38.64 -6.50 -14.24
N LEU A 150 39.59 -6.77 -13.35
CA LEU A 150 40.16 -5.76 -12.45
C LEU A 150 41.37 -5.01 -13.05
N GLY A 151 41.82 -5.40 -14.24
CA GLY A 151 42.95 -4.75 -14.92
C GLY A 151 44.30 -4.93 -14.21
N LEU A 152 44.45 -6.04 -13.48
CA LEU A 152 45.66 -6.44 -12.74
C LEU A 152 46.51 -7.44 -13.54
#